data_AF-A0A645EYZ5-F1
#
_entry.id   AF-A0A645EYZ5-F1
#
_cell.length_a   1.000
_cell.length_b   1.000
_cell.length_c   1.000
_cell.angle_alpha   90.00
_cell.angle_beta   90.00
_cell.angle_gamma   90.00
#
_symmetry.space_group_name_H-M   'P 1'
#
loop_
_entity.id
_entity.type
_entity.pdbx_description
1 polymer ?
#
loop_
_entity_poly.entity_id
_entity_poly.type
_entity_poly.pdbx_seq_one_letter_code
_entity_poly.pdbx_strand_id
1 'polypeptide(L)'
;MAKVFELTASALETTYLELKSTDKRVYGVATFDEKNKELQLYLLNKTCENQLVKLSLAGAKVKGKMHFNSFDESGNEMQQTIRYNRDVFTLPAYSFSKIVFNMK
;
A
#
# COMPACT_ATOMS: atom_id res chain seq x y z
N MET A 1 18.05 0.31 9.69
CA MET A 1 16.80 -0.41 9.39
C MET A 1 16.79 -1.69 10.23
N ALA A 2 15.64 -2.22 10.67
CA ALA A 2 15.66 -3.45 11.46
C ALA A 2 16.04 -4.65 10.58
N LYS A 3 16.97 -5.49 11.05
CA LYS A 3 17.60 -6.61 10.31
C LYS A 3 16.59 -7.60 9.69
N VAL A 4 15.40 -7.73 10.30
CA VAL A 4 14.32 -8.55 9.77
C VAL A 4 13.88 -8.10 8.37
N PHE A 5 13.78 -6.79 8.11
CA PHE A 5 13.32 -6.26 6.83
C PHE A 5 14.34 -6.47 5.70
N GLU A 6 15.63 -6.38 6.01
CA GLU A 6 16.71 -6.66 5.03
C GLU A 6 16.73 -8.13 4.62
N LEU A 7 16.53 -9.05 5.58
CA LEU A 7 16.48 -10.49 5.31
C LEU A 7 15.24 -10.87 4.49
N THR A 8 14.08 -10.25 4.76
CA THR A 8 12.86 -10.51 3.98
C THR A 8 12.89 -9.86 2.60
N ALA A 9 13.55 -8.70 2.46
CA ALA A 9 13.75 -8.01 1.18
C ALA A 9 14.44 -8.91 0.15
N SER A 10 15.56 -9.50 0.55
CA SER A 10 16.36 -10.39 -0.28
C SER A 10 15.60 -11.66 -0.68
N ALA A 11 14.70 -12.16 0.18
CA ALA A 11 13.92 -13.35 -0.10
C ALA A 11 12.75 -13.10 -1.07
N LEU A 12 12.29 -11.85 -1.16
CA LEU A 12 11.15 -11.44 -2.01
C LEU A 12 11.59 -10.75 -3.30
N GLU A 13 12.89 -10.60 -3.57
CA GLU A 13 13.44 -9.78 -4.67
C GLU A 13 12.86 -8.35 -4.68
N THR A 14 12.50 -7.81 -3.51
CA THR A 14 11.90 -6.47 -3.39
C THR A 14 12.64 -5.60 -2.39
N THR A 15 12.62 -4.29 -2.63
CA THR A 15 13.19 -3.30 -1.72
C THR A 15 12.11 -2.82 -0.75
N TYR A 16 12.30 -3.04 0.56
CA TYR A 16 11.40 -2.50 1.58
C TYR A 16 11.53 -0.99 1.67
N LEU A 17 10.39 -0.31 1.79
CA LEU A 17 10.32 1.13 1.94
C LEU A 17 9.76 1.50 3.31
N GLU A 18 10.35 2.51 3.93
CA GLU A 18 9.87 3.04 5.20
C GLU A 18 8.48 3.69 4.99
N LEU A 19 7.48 3.18 5.70
CA LEU A 19 6.16 3.79 5.77
C LEU A 19 6.05 4.62 7.05
N LYS A 20 5.89 5.95 6.89
CA LYS A 20 5.64 6.86 8.00
C LYS A 20 4.14 7.10 8.09
N SER A 21 3.50 6.56 9.13
CA SER A 21 2.10 6.83 9.44
C SER A 21 1.97 7.72 10.66
N THR A 22 1.09 8.71 10.59
CA THR A 22 0.65 9.50 11.75
C THR A 22 -0.52 8.84 12.47
N ASP A 23 -1.15 7.82 11.86
CA ASP A 23 -2.31 7.12 12.39
C ASP A 23 -1.94 5.67 12.79
N LYS A 24 -2.23 5.30 14.04
CA LYS A 24 -1.96 3.97 14.59
C LYS A 24 -3.08 2.95 14.30
N ARG A 25 -4.16 3.38 13.66
CA ARG A 25 -5.32 2.53 13.29
C ARG A 25 -5.08 1.72 12.02
N VAL A 26 -4.23 2.25 11.13
CA VAL A 26 -3.85 1.61 9.88
C VAL A 26 -2.38 1.22 9.94
N TYR A 27 -2.12 -0.06 9.73
CA TYR A 27 -0.76 -0.60 9.63
C TYR A 27 -0.43 -0.82 8.17
N GLY A 28 0.83 -0.69 7.80
CA GLY A 28 1.21 -0.92 6.41
C GLY A 28 2.66 -1.21 6.20
N VAL A 29 2.93 -1.84 5.06
CA VAL A 29 4.27 -2.12 4.55
C VAL A 29 4.30 -1.73 3.09
N ALA A 30 5.37 -1.04 2.67
CA ALA A 30 5.62 -0.71 1.29
C ALA A 30 6.84 -1.48 0.78
N THR A 31 6.75 -1.99 -0.44
CA THR A 31 7.83 -2.68 -1.14
C THR A 31 7.93 -2.18 -2.57
N PHE A 32 9.12 -2.19 -3.13
CA PHE A 32 9.38 -1.88 -4.54
C PHE A 32 9.92 -3.11 -5.24
N ASP A 33 9.19 -3.57 -6.25
CA ASP A 33 9.60 -4.62 -7.18
C ASP A 33 10.42 -3.97 -8.30
N GLU A 34 11.74 -4.19 -8.27
CA GLU A 34 12.66 -3.58 -9.24
C GLU A 34 12.52 -4.16 -10.64
N LYS A 35 12.05 -5.41 -10.77
CA LYS A 35 11.92 -6.13 -12.03
C LYS A 35 10.72 -5.61 -12.80
N ASN A 36 9.57 -5.52 -12.14
CA ASN A 36 8.33 -5.04 -12.76
C ASN A 36 8.16 -3.51 -12.68
N LYS A 37 9.08 -2.82 -11.98
CA LYS A 37 8.99 -1.38 -11.69
C LYS A 37 7.67 -1.04 -10.99
N GLU A 38 7.31 -1.84 -9.99
CA GLU A 38 6.06 -1.68 -9.25
C GLU A 38 6.32 -1.28 -7.81
N LEU A 39 5.68 -0.20 -7.37
CA LEU A 39 5.57 0.10 -5.96
C LEU A 39 4.30 -0.58 -5.43
N GLN A 40 4.47 -1.47 -4.46
CA GLN A 40 3.40 -2.20 -3.81
C GLN A 40 3.26 -1.72 -2.37
N LEU A 41 2.02 -1.51 -1.95
CA LEU A 41 1.68 -1.06 -0.61
C LEU A 41 0.59 -1.97 -0.06
N TYR A 42 0.87 -2.57 1.09
CA TYR A 42 -0.05 -3.43 1.81
C TYR A 42 -0.53 -2.68 3.04
N LEU A 43 -1.84 -2.50 3.20
CA LEU A 43 -2.47 -1.78 4.30
C LEU A 43 -3.46 -2.67 5.03
N LEU A 44 -3.46 -2.59 6.36
CA LEU A 44 -4.38 -3.27 7.24
C LEU A 44 -5.13 -2.22 8.07
N ASN A 45 -6.44 -2.09 7.85
CA ASN A 45 -7.32 -1.34 8.74
C ASN A 45 -7.89 -2.30 9.79
N LYS A 46 -7.50 -2.12 11.06
CA LYS A 46 -7.94 -3.00 12.16
C LYS A 46 -9.20 -2.50 12.88
N THR A 47 -9.85 -1.46 12.35
CA THR A 47 -10.95 -0.77 13.03
C THR A 47 -12.30 -1.10 12.41
N CYS A 48 -13.37 -0.93 13.18
CA CYS A 48 -14.76 -1.02 12.71
C CYS A 48 -15.19 0.17 11.85
N GLU A 49 -14.31 1.14 11.61
CA GLU A 49 -14.60 2.34 10.85
C GLU A 49 -13.81 2.36 9.54
N ASN A 50 -14.44 2.89 8.50
CA ASN A 50 -13.73 3.21 7.26
C ASN A 50 -12.67 4.28 7.52
N GLN A 51 -11.45 4.09 7.02
CA GLN A 51 -10.34 5.03 7.20
C GLN A 51 -10.03 5.75 5.90
N LEU A 52 -10.05 7.08 5.92
CA LEU A 52 -9.56 7.90 4.81
C LEU A 52 -8.03 7.97 4.86
N VAL A 53 -7.39 7.38 3.87
CA VAL A 53 -5.93 7.33 3.76
C VAL A 53 -5.47 8.26 2.66
N LYS A 54 -4.56 9.17 3.02
CA LYS A 54 -3.85 10.02 2.07
C LYS A 54 -2.45 9.49 1.88
N LEU A 55 -2.12 9.10 0.65
CA LEU A 55 -0.78 8.62 0.31
C LEU A 55 0.06 9.72 -0.34
N SER A 56 1.21 10.03 0.25
CA SER A 56 2.23 10.89 -0.35
C SER A 56 3.49 10.10 -0.61
N LEU A 57 3.90 10.01 -1.87
CA LEU A 57 5.14 9.34 -2.28
C LEU A 57 6.25 10.39 -2.40
N ALA A 58 7.17 10.39 -1.43
CA ALA A 58 8.34 11.24 -1.48
C ALA A 58 9.35 10.70 -2.51
N GLY A 59 9.91 11.57 -3.35
CA GLY A 59 10.98 11.20 -4.29
C GLY A 59 10.55 10.57 -5.62
N ALA A 60 9.25 10.25 -5.80
CA ALA A 60 8.75 9.69 -7.05
C ALA A 60 7.66 10.57 -7.68
N LYS A 61 7.85 10.97 -8.95
CA LYS A 61 6.77 11.54 -9.77
C LYS A 61 5.89 10.40 -10.28
N VAL A 62 5.08 9.82 -9.41
CA VAL A 62 4.10 8.82 -9.85
C VAL A 62 3.00 9.56 -10.62
N LYS A 63 3.05 9.49 -11.94
CA LYS A 63 1.95 9.88 -12.83
C LYS A 63 1.39 8.60 -13.41
N GLY A 64 0.26 8.11 -12.89
CA GLY A 64 -0.21 6.80 -13.31
C GLY A 64 -1.55 6.39 -12.76
N LYS A 65 -1.90 5.14 -13.10
CA LYS A 65 -3.03 4.43 -12.50
C LYS A 65 -2.49 3.65 -11.29
N MET A 66 -3.28 3.67 -10.24
CA MET A 66 -3.12 2.86 -9.04
C MET A 66 -4.15 1.74 -9.12
N HIS A 67 -3.70 0.51 -8.96
CA HIS A 67 -4.59 -0.64 -8.81
C HIS A 67 -4.77 -0.92 -7.33
N PHE A 68 -6.02 -0.90 -6.88
CA PHE A 68 -6.43 -1.12 -5.51
C PHE A 68 -7.19 -2.44 -5.46
N ASN A 69 -6.76 -3.35 -4.62
CA ASN A 69 -7.50 -4.57 -4.28
C ASN A 69 -7.63 -4.66 -2.76
N SER A 70 -8.82 -4.97 -2.25
CA SER A 70 -9.08 -5.09 -0.81
C SER A 70 -10.03 -6.23 -0.50
N PHE A 71 -9.80 -6.86 0.64
CA PHE A 71 -10.70 -7.85 1.24
C PHE A 71 -11.18 -7.28 2.58
N ASP A 72 -12.48 -7.33 2.84
CA ASP A 72 -13.06 -6.99 4.15
C ASP A 72 -13.14 -8.21 5.08
N GLU A 73 -13.67 -8.03 6.29
CA GLU A 73 -13.83 -9.11 7.28
C GLU A 73 -14.75 -10.25 6.82
N SER A 74 -15.65 -9.98 5.89
CA SER A 74 -16.56 -10.97 5.30
C SER A 74 -15.93 -11.69 4.11
N GLY A 75 -14.71 -11.32 3.72
CA GLY A 75 -14.01 -11.86 2.56
C GLY A 75 -14.48 -11.26 1.24
N ASN A 76 -15.29 -10.19 1.26
CA ASN A 76 -15.73 -9.54 0.03
C ASN A 76 -14.55 -8.80 -0.61
N GLU A 77 -14.35 -9.05 -1.89
CA GLU A 77 -13.29 -8.41 -2.66
C GLU A 77 -13.79 -7.12 -3.30
N MET A 78 -12.97 -6.07 -3.17
CA MET A 78 -13.18 -4.80 -3.84
C MET A 78 -11.95 -4.44 -4.67
N GLN A 79 -12.11 -4.45 -5.99
CA GLN A 79 -11.08 -4.04 -6.95
C GLN A 79 -11.42 -2.70 -7.60
N GLN A 80 -10.45 -1.79 -7.65
CA GLN A 80 -10.61 -0.48 -8.27
C GLN A 80 -9.32 -0.05 -8.97
N THR A 81 -9.46 0.67 -10.09
CA THR A 81 -8.34 1.34 -10.75
C THR A 81 -8.55 2.84 -10.66
N ILE A 82 -7.69 3.53 -9.91
CA ILE A 82 -7.83 4.95 -9.58
C ILE A 82 -6.69 5.71 -10.26
N ARG A 83 -6.97 6.87 -10.84
CA ARG A 83 -5.92 7.72 -11.41
C ARG A 83 -5.22 8.46 -10.28
N TYR A 84 -3.96 8.15 -10.00
CA TYR A 84 -3.22 8.75 -8.88
C TYR A 84 -2.97 10.25 -9.12
N ASN A 85 -3.66 11.11 -8.37
CA ASN A 85 -3.50 12.57 -8.38
C ASN A 85 -3.10 13.17 -7.01
N ARG A 86 -2.64 12.35 -6.05
CA ARG A 86 -2.61 12.59 -4.58
C ARG A 86 -3.94 12.29 -3.89
N ASP A 87 -4.65 11.31 -4.43
CA ASP A 87 -5.98 10.97 -3.94
C ASP A 87 -5.95 10.43 -2.51
N VAL A 88 -6.93 10.90 -1.77
CA VAL A 88 -7.40 10.24 -0.57
C VAL A 88 -8.24 9.05 -1.03
N PHE A 89 -8.00 7.87 -0.46
CA PHE A 89 -8.84 6.70 -0.70
C PHE A 89 -9.37 6.17 0.62
N THR A 90 -10.47 5.45 0.55
CA THR A 90 -11.11 4.85 1.72
C THR A 90 -10.68 3.40 1.87
N LEU A 91 -10.07 3.07 3.00
CA LEU A 91 -9.92 1.69 3.45
C LEU A 91 -11.21 1.25 4.16
N PRO A 92 -11.85 0.16 3.73
CA PRO A 92 -13.00 -0.38 4.45
C PRO A 92 -12.65 -0.76 5.90
N ALA A 93 -13.65 -0.80 6.77
CA ALA A 93 -13.52 -1.39 8.10
C ALA A 93 -12.97 -2.82 8.02
N TYR A 94 -12.13 -3.20 8.99
CA TYR A 94 -11.56 -4.54 9.10
C TYR A 94 -11.00 -5.14 7.80
N SER A 95 -10.24 -4.34 7.05
CA SER A 95 -9.80 -4.69 5.71
C SER A 95 -8.30 -4.91 5.59
N PHE A 96 -7.93 -5.78 4.65
CA PHE A 96 -6.57 -5.90 4.13
C PHE A 96 -6.54 -5.52 2.66
N SER A 97 -5.71 -4.54 2.30
CA SER A 97 -5.68 -3.95 0.96
C SER A 97 -4.27 -3.98 0.37
N LYS A 98 -4.16 -4.40 -0.89
CA LYS A 98 -2.97 -4.27 -1.73
C LYS A 98 -3.18 -3.15 -2.73
N ILE A 99 -2.20 -2.27 -2.79
CA ILE A 99 -2.18 -1.11 -3.67
C ILE A 99 -0.93 -1.20 -4.53
N VAL A 100 -1.08 -1.10 -5.85
CA VAL A 100 0.03 -1.22 -6.79
C VAL A 100 0.10 0.05 -7.66
N PHE A 101 1.28 0.66 -7.69
CA PHE A 101 1.63 1.74 -8.61
C PHE A 101 2.61 1.22 -9.63
N ASN A 102 2.28 1.38 -10.91
CA ASN A 102 3.22 1.12 -11.98
C ASN A 102 4.10 2.37 -12.20
N MET A 103 5.40 2.21 -11.97
CA MET A 103 6.39 3.28 -11.98
C MET A 103 7.08 3.24 -13.35
N LYS A 104 6.55 4.00 -14.32
CA LYS A 104 7.17 4.17 -15.64
C LYS A 104 8.38 5.09 -15.59
#